data_AF-A0A8H7ZNY4-F1
#
_entry.id   AF-A0A8H7ZNY4-F1
#
_cell.length_a   1.000
_cell.length_b   1.000
_cell.length_c   1.000
_cell.angle_alpha   90.00
_cell.angle_beta   90.00
_cell.angle_gamma   90.00
#
_symmetry.space_group_name_H-M   'P 1'
#
loop_
_entity.id
_entity.type
_entity.pdbx_description
1 polymer ?
#
loop_
_entity_poly.entity_id
_entity_poly.type
_entity_poly.pdbx_seq_one_letter_code
_entity_poly.pdbx_strand_id
1 'polypeptide(L)'
;MNTTLELFWDLASLDQGKRLRAAADLVRALHTFQRAHRSGFADSDWDRLVDACAAAARKRRASAGARVEAEPEPDDGGDSVMEDADGGRERSERGATETDGGADCPSGAENVNPAGVSLKKVDFAQLDRLCAPDVSYALKRLLRGLPSSRDGARQGFALALTEVLAFLDFLDVSTVLDLIAQHTEVSSGLKGPEERDMLFGRLFGYTAVVQSGMLARPSTTLAQFQHLVTAAMGCARKKSFLMEGCYRVVGAALCTVGF
;
A
#
# COMPACT_ATOMS: atom_id res chain seq x y z
N MET A 1 21.64 -22.43 11.63
CA MET A 1 21.35 -22.64 10.19
C MET A 1 20.06 -21.88 9.90
N ASN A 2 20.06 -20.96 8.94
CA ASN A 2 18.91 -20.09 8.63
C ASN A 2 17.80 -20.91 7.95
N THR A 3 16.98 -21.60 8.75
CA THR A 3 15.95 -22.55 8.29
C THR A 3 14.80 -21.91 7.52
N THR A 4 14.64 -20.58 7.59
CA THR A 4 13.53 -19.86 6.94
C THR A 4 13.86 -19.33 5.55
N LEU A 5 15.15 -19.22 5.19
CA LEU A 5 15.56 -18.60 3.92
C LEU A 5 15.06 -19.38 2.70
N GLU A 6 15.07 -20.71 2.77
CA GLU A 6 14.64 -21.58 1.68
C GLU A 6 13.15 -21.41 1.37
N LEU A 7 12.34 -21.15 2.40
CA LEU A 7 10.89 -21.01 2.29
C LEU A 7 10.47 -19.78 1.47
N PHE A 8 11.31 -18.74 1.39
CA PHE A 8 11.01 -17.54 0.61
C PHE A 8 11.02 -17.77 -0.90
N TRP A 9 11.79 -18.75 -1.39
CA TRP A 9 11.84 -19.03 -2.83
C TRP A 9 10.49 -19.58 -3.32
N ASP A 10 9.88 -20.44 -2.52
CA ASP A 10 8.64 -21.11 -2.88
C ASP A 10 7.40 -20.23 -2.71
N LEU A 11 7.51 -19.07 -2.05
CA LEU A 11 6.47 -18.03 -2.07
C LEU A 11 6.22 -17.47 -3.49
N ALA A 12 7.20 -17.58 -4.38
CA ALA A 12 7.07 -17.18 -5.79
C ALA A 12 6.77 -18.37 -6.73
N SER A 13 6.41 -19.54 -6.19
CA SER A 13 6.06 -20.70 -7.00
C SER A 13 4.75 -20.48 -7.76
N LEU A 14 4.71 -20.83 -9.05
CA LEU A 14 3.47 -20.87 -9.82
C LEU A 14 2.49 -21.92 -9.27
N ASP A 15 3.01 -23.05 -8.79
CA ASP A 15 2.21 -24.08 -8.12
C ASP A 15 1.62 -23.53 -6.81
N GLN A 16 0.29 -23.41 -6.77
CA GLN A 16 -0.45 -22.88 -5.62
C GLN A 16 -0.22 -23.71 -4.35
N GLY A 17 -0.21 -25.05 -4.45
CA GLY A 17 -0.03 -25.93 -3.30
C GLY A 17 1.33 -25.76 -2.65
N LYS A 18 2.40 -25.67 -3.46
CA LYS A 18 3.77 -25.40 -3.00
C LYS A 18 3.86 -24.05 -2.31
N ARG A 19 3.22 -23.03 -2.89
CA ARG A 19 3.18 -21.68 -2.34
C ARG A 19 2.49 -21.62 -0.98
N LEU A 20 1.33 -22.28 -0.85
CA LEU A 20 0.58 -22.34 0.40
C LEU A 20 1.35 -23.08 1.50
N ARG A 21 1.98 -24.22 1.17
CA ARG A 21 2.84 -24.94 2.12
C ARG A 21 4.02 -24.10 2.58
N ALA A 22 4.73 -23.46 1.65
CA ALA A 22 5.85 -22.58 1.97
C ALA A 22 5.44 -21.40 2.87
N ALA A 23 4.28 -20.77 2.60
CA ALA A 23 3.74 -19.72 3.44
C ALA A 23 3.40 -20.24 4.85
N ALA A 24 2.72 -21.38 4.96
CA ALA A 24 2.35 -21.97 6.24
C ALA A 24 3.57 -22.38 7.08
N ASP A 25 4.59 -22.99 6.46
CA ASP A 25 5.81 -23.40 7.15
C ASP A 25 6.63 -22.18 7.60
N LEU A 26 6.69 -21.14 6.77
CA LEU A 26 7.34 -19.88 7.13
C LEU A 26 6.62 -19.24 8.33
N VAL A 27 5.30 -19.08 8.26
CA VAL A 27 4.50 -18.48 9.33
C VAL A 27 4.64 -19.26 10.64
N ARG A 28 4.60 -20.60 10.59
CA ARG A 28 4.78 -21.45 11.79
C ARG A 28 6.16 -21.26 12.43
N ALA A 29 7.21 -21.21 11.62
CA ALA A 29 8.57 -20.97 12.10
C ALA A 29 8.69 -19.57 12.74
N LEU A 30 8.22 -18.54 12.05
CA LEU A 30 8.27 -17.15 12.54
C LEU A 30 7.46 -16.96 13.82
N HIS A 31 6.27 -17.55 13.90
CA HIS A 31 5.46 -17.52 15.12
C HIS A 31 6.20 -18.17 16.30
N THR A 32 6.88 -19.29 16.07
CA THR A 32 7.70 -19.96 17.10
C THR A 32 8.85 -19.07 17.59
N PHE A 33 9.58 -18.45 16.65
CA PHE A 33 10.66 -17.53 16.99
C PHE A 33 10.16 -16.29 17.74
N GLN A 34 9.03 -15.71 17.31
CA GLN A 34 8.45 -14.55 17.97
C GLN A 34 7.98 -14.89 19.39
N ARG A 35 7.34 -16.05 19.57
CA ARG A 35 6.88 -16.49 20.89
C ARG A 35 8.03 -16.75 21.85
N ALA A 36 9.11 -17.39 21.38
CA ALA A 36 10.31 -17.58 22.17
C ALA A 36 10.95 -16.23 22.56
N HIS A 37 11.02 -15.28 21.63
CA HIS A 37 11.53 -13.93 21.90
C HIS A 37 10.67 -13.19 22.93
N ARG A 38 9.34 -13.18 22.79
CA ARG A 38 8.40 -12.58 23.75
C ARG A 38 8.53 -13.20 25.14
N SER A 39 8.74 -14.52 25.25
CA SER A 39 8.92 -15.20 26.53
C SER A 39 10.19 -14.80 27.30
N GLY A 40 11.14 -14.13 26.64
CA GLY A 40 12.32 -13.57 27.28
C GLY A 40 12.07 -12.28 28.06
N PHE A 41 10.84 -11.74 28.03
CA PHE A 41 10.47 -10.50 28.71
C PHE A 41 9.40 -10.76 29.78
N ALA A 42 9.45 -10.03 30.89
CA ALA A 42 8.31 -9.89 31.78
C ALA A 42 7.21 -9.07 31.08
N ASP A 43 5.94 -9.34 31.37
CA ASP A 43 4.81 -8.67 30.69
C ASP A 43 4.86 -7.14 30.84
N SER A 44 5.18 -6.63 32.04
CA SER A 44 5.30 -5.18 32.27
C SER A 44 6.48 -4.53 31.55
N ASP A 45 7.55 -5.27 31.29
CA ASP A 45 8.69 -4.77 30.50
C ASP A 45 8.35 -4.76 29.02
N TRP A 46 7.63 -5.80 28.56
CA TRP A 46 7.14 -5.89 27.20
C TRP A 46 6.18 -4.76 26.86
N ASP A 47 5.16 -4.53 27.70
CA ASP A 47 4.17 -3.49 27.47
C ASP A 47 4.81 -2.09 27.44
N ARG A 48 5.75 -1.82 28.36
CA ARG A 48 6.55 -0.58 28.35
C ARG A 48 7.37 -0.41 27.08
N LEU A 49 7.94 -1.49 26.55
CA LEU A 49 8.72 -1.47 25.31
C LEU A 49 7.83 -1.19 24.09
N VAL A 50 6.67 -1.84 24.01
CA VAL A 50 5.66 -1.63 22.95
C VAL A 50 5.18 -0.18 22.97
N ASP A 51 4.80 0.34 24.15
CA ASP A 51 4.35 1.73 24.31
C ASP A 51 5.41 2.74 23.92
N ALA A 52 6.67 2.52 24.33
CA ALA A 52 7.79 3.38 23.95
C ALA A 52 8.01 3.42 22.43
N CYS A 53 7.92 2.26 21.76
CA CYS A 53 8.04 2.18 20.30
C CYS A 53 6.87 2.89 19.60
N ALA A 54 5.63 2.65 20.05
CA ALA A 54 4.44 3.29 19.50
C ALA A 54 4.47 4.82 19.69
N ALA A 55 4.84 5.30 20.88
CA ALA A 55 4.98 6.72 21.18
C ALA A 55 6.04 7.39 20.28
N ALA A 56 7.17 6.73 20.06
CA ALA A 56 8.20 7.23 19.17
C ALA A 56 7.75 7.26 17.70
N ALA A 57 6.97 6.28 17.24
CA ALA A 57 6.36 6.30 15.91
C ALA A 57 5.38 7.46 15.74
N ARG A 58 4.52 7.71 16.73
CA ARG A 58 3.59 8.86 16.74
C ARG A 58 4.35 10.20 16.70
N LYS A 59 5.40 10.34 17.52
CA LYS A 59 6.25 11.56 17.54
C LYS A 59 6.91 11.81 16.17
N ARG A 60 7.38 10.76 15.50
CA ARG A 60 7.94 10.88 14.14
C ARG A 60 6.90 11.39 13.15
N ARG A 61 5.70 10.82 13.11
CA ARG A 61 4.62 11.28 12.22
C ARG A 61 4.19 12.71 12.50
N ALA A 62 4.04 13.09 13.78
CA ALA A 62 3.72 14.47 14.15
C ALA A 62 4.79 15.45 13.64
N SER A 63 6.07 15.06 13.70
CA SER A 63 7.17 15.87 13.14
C SER A 63 7.27 15.89 11.62
N ALA A 64 6.54 15.01 10.92
CA ALA A 64 6.47 14.95 9.46
C ALA A 64 5.22 15.64 8.91
N GLY A 65 4.14 15.72 9.71
CA GLY A 65 2.82 16.23 9.32
C GLY A 65 2.58 17.73 9.48
N ALA A 66 3.60 18.58 9.51
CA ALA A 66 3.44 20.04 9.65
C ALA A 66 3.14 20.78 8.32
N ARG A 67 2.80 20.08 7.24
CA ARG A 67 2.40 20.71 5.97
C ARG A 67 1.33 19.89 5.28
N VAL A 68 0.09 20.03 5.76
CA VAL A 68 -1.10 19.77 4.95
C VAL A 68 -1.46 21.12 4.34
N GLU A 69 -0.97 21.40 3.13
CA GLU A 69 -1.44 22.56 2.38
C GLU A 69 -2.87 22.29 1.92
N ALA A 70 -3.72 23.30 2.11
CA ALA A 70 -5.14 23.29 1.76
C ALA A 70 -5.33 22.91 0.28
N GLU A 71 -6.32 22.08 0.02
CA GLU A 71 -6.70 21.71 -1.34
C GLU A 71 -7.11 22.98 -2.12
N PRO A 72 -6.64 23.17 -3.37
CA PRO A 72 -7.23 24.19 -4.23
C PRO A 72 -8.65 23.74 -4.63
N GLU A 73 -9.61 24.64 -4.42
CA GLU A 73 -11.01 24.49 -4.83
C GLU A 73 -11.11 24.12 -6.32
N PRO A 74 -12.10 23.32 -6.72
CA PRO A 74 -12.37 23.03 -8.12
C PRO A 74 -12.73 24.33 -8.86
N ASP A 75 -12.04 24.56 -9.98
CA ASP A 75 -12.30 25.64 -10.93
C ASP A 75 -13.70 25.46 -11.53
N ASP A 76 -14.67 26.23 -11.02
CA ASP A 76 -16.03 26.33 -11.54
C ASP A 76 -15.96 27.16 -12.83
N GLY A 77 -15.68 26.48 -13.94
CA GLY A 77 -15.65 27.06 -15.28
C GLY A 77 -17.01 27.63 -15.64
N GLY A 78 -17.15 28.94 -15.43
CA GLY A 78 -18.33 29.72 -15.75
C GLY A 78 -18.78 29.57 -17.20
N ASP A 79 -20.03 29.19 -17.34
CA ASP A 79 -20.81 29.13 -18.58
C ASP A 79 -20.92 30.56 -19.17
N SER A 80 -20.32 30.78 -20.34
CA SER A 80 -20.54 32.00 -21.12
C SER A 80 -21.33 31.66 -22.37
N VAL A 81 -22.63 31.89 -22.25
CA VAL A 81 -23.62 31.96 -23.33
C VAL A 81 -23.19 33.03 -24.34
N MET A 82 -23.12 32.67 -25.63
CA MET A 82 -23.24 33.61 -26.74
C MET A 82 -24.20 33.06 -27.80
N GLU A 83 -25.39 33.67 -27.88
CA GLU A 83 -26.20 33.83 -29.10
C GLU A 83 -25.42 34.78 -30.05
N ASP A 84 -25.40 34.69 -31.39
CA ASP A 84 -26.50 34.73 -32.35
C ASP A 84 -26.02 34.48 -33.81
N ALA A 85 -26.98 33.99 -34.62
CA ALA A 85 -27.34 34.35 -36.01
C ALA A 85 -26.40 34.21 -37.25
N ASP A 86 -26.85 33.29 -38.12
CA ASP A 86 -27.27 33.45 -39.55
C ASP A 86 -26.26 33.65 -40.71
N GLY A 87 -26.55 32.96 -41.82
CA GLY A 87 -25.96 33.19 -43.15
C GLY A 87 -25.69 31.92 -43.98
N GLY A 88 -26.71 31.39 -44.68
CA GLY A 88 -26.62 30.13 -45.45
C GLY A 88 -25.98 30.21 -46.85
N ARG A 89 -25.63 29.04 -47.41
CA ARG A 89 -25.96 28.55 -48.78
C ARG A 89 -25.29 27.21 -49.15
N GLU A 90 -26.17 26.28 -49.56
CA GLU A 90 -26.11 25.30 -50.67
C GLU A 90 -24.89 24.38 -50.94
N ARG A 91 -25.14 23.07 -50.69
CA ARG A 91 -25.08 21.90 -51.59
C ARG A 91 -23.81 21.60 -52.41
N SER A 92 -23.17 20.45 -52.11
CA SER A 92 -22.92 19.39 -53.11
C SER A 92 -22.46 18.08 -52.45
N GLU A 93 -23.11 16.98 -52.85
CA GLU A 93 -22.81 15.59 -52.55
C GLU A 93 -21.47 15.13 -53.15
N ARG A 94 -20.71 14.26 -52.44
CA ARG A 94 -20.12 12.99 -52.94
C ARG A 94 -19.14 12.35 -51.94
N GLY A 95 -19.33 11.06 -51.69
CA GLY A 95 -18.24 10.07 -51.62
C GLY A 95 -17.66 9.74 -50.24
N ALA A 96 -18.23 8.74 -49.58
CA ALA A 96 -17.65 8.08 -48.42
C ALA A 96 -16.55 7.08 -48.85
N THR A 97 -15.35 7.23 -48.28
CA THR A 97 -14.41 6.12 -48.00
C THR A 97 -13.64 6.48 -46.74
N GLU A 98 -13.80 5.63 -45.73
CA GLU A 98 -13.28 5.75 -44.37
C GLU A 98 -11.75 5.55 -44.34
N THR A 99 -11.03 6.52 -43.78
CA THR A 99 -9.68 6.34 -43.25
C THR A 99 -9.71 6.77 -41.79
N ASP A 100 -9.56 5.82 -40.89
CA ASP A 100 -9.59 6.02 -39.45
C ASP A 100 -8.26 6.66 -39.00
N GLY A 101 -8.28 7.99 -38.86
CA GLY A 101 -7.26 8.80 -38.24
C GLY A 101 -7.66 9.11 -36.79
N GLY A 102 -7.13 8.34 -35.85
CA GLY A 102 -7.36 8.52 -34.42
C GLY A 102 -6.48 9.63 -33.82
N ALA A 103 -7.14 10.76 -33.61
CA ALA A 103 -6.78 11.97 -32.86
C ALA A 103 -5.61 11.90 -31.85
N ASP A 104 -4.67 12.83 -32.06
CA ASP A 104 -3.73 13.36 -31.06
C ASP A 104 -4.48 13.97 -29.87
N CYS A 105 -4.28 13.41 -28.67
CA CYS A 105 -4.65 14.07 -27.43
C CYS A 105 -3.59 15.12 -27.05
N PRO A 106 -3.98 16.34 -26.62
CA PRO A 106 -3.01 17.38 -26.29
C PRO A 106 -2.20 17.01 -25.05
N SER A 107 -0.88 16.93 -25.21
CA SER A 107 0.09 16.77 -24.12
C SER A 107 0.20 18.10 -23.35
N GLY A 108 -0.56 18.20 -22.26
CA GLY A 108 -0.53 19.33 -21.35
C GLY A 108 -0.82 18.91 -19.91
N ALA A 109 -0.23 17.80 -19.46
CA ALA A 109 -0.29 17.42 -18.04
C ALA A 109 0.82 18.19 -17.30
N GLU A 110 0.45 19.34 -16.74
CA GLU A 110 1.26 20.00 -15.73
C GLU A 110 1.53 19.01 -14.59
N ASN A 111 2.80 18.95 -14.19
CA ASN A 111 3.36 17.99 -13.26
C ASN A 111 2.95 18.34 -11.82
N VAL A 112 1.67 18.13 -11.50
CA VAL A 112 1.18 18.24 -10.12
C VAL A 112 1.66 16.98 -9.40
N ASN A 113 2.58 17.16 -8.46
CA ASN A 113 3.14 16.12 -7.61
C ASN A 113 2.13 15.82 -6.46
N PRO A 114 1.21 14.82 -6.55
CA PRO A 114 0.21 14.64 -5.52
C PRO A 114 0.77 13.64 -4.51
N ALA A 115 1.02 14.12 -3.30
CA ALA A 115 1.63 13.42 -2.17
C ALA A 115 3.16 13.22 -2.26
N GLY A 116 3.89 14.32 -2.38
CA GLY A 116 5.29 14.41 -1.93
C GLY A 116 5.37 14.44 -0.39
N VAL A 117 4.84 13.43 0.29
CA VAL A 117 5.14 13.24 1.72
C VAL A 117 6.59 12.76 1.78
N SER A 118 7.51 13.64 2.17
CA SER A 118 8.87 13.23 2.51
C SER A 118 8.78 12.33 3.74
N LEU A 119 8.63 11.02 3.49
CA LEU A 119 8.57 10.02 4.55
C LEU A 119 9.96 9.98 5.18
N LYS A 120 10.08 10.52 6.40
CA LYS A 120 11.23 10.18 7.24
C LYS A 120 11.26 8.66 7.36
N LYS A 121 12.32 8.05 6.83
CA LYS A 121 12.55 6.60 6.78
C LYS A 121 12.12 5.96 8.11
N VAL A 122 11.25 4.95 8.07
CA VAL A 122 10.87 4.23 9.28
C VAL A 122 12.13 3.59 9.84
N ASP A 123 12.40 3.88 11.12
CA ASP A 123 13.55 3.33 11.80
C ASP A 123 13.28 1.86 12.18
N PHE A 124 13.86 0.96 11.40
CA PHE A 124 13.82 -0.47 11.67
C PHE A 124 14.45 -0.85 13.01
N ALA A 125 15.25 0.02 13.64
CA ALA A 125 15.83 -0.27 14.95
C ALA A 125 14.76 -0.49 16.03
N GLN A 126 13.58 0.13 15.91
CA GLN A 126 12.48 -0.12 16.84
C GLN A 126 11.82 -1.47 16.59
N LEU A 127 11.66 -1.83 15.32
CA LEU A 127 11.13 -3.13 14.93
C LEU A 127 12.06 -4.26 15.36
N ASP A 128 13.38 -4.04 15.26
CA ASP A 128 14.42 -4.98 15.71
C ASP A 128 14.45 -5.19 17.22
N ARG A 129 13.83 -4.31 18.03
CA ARG A 129 13.66 -4.49 19.49
C ARG A 129 12.44 -5.32 19.86
N LEU A 130 11.39 -5.27 19.04
CA LEU A 130 10.12 -5.95 19.28
C LEU A 130 10.06 -7.32 18.58
N CYS A 131 10.77 -7.48 17.48
CA CYS A 131 10.75 -8.71 16.70
C CYS A 131 11.98 -9.56 17.00
N ALA A 132 11.78 -10.89 17.04
CA ALA A 132 12.89 -11.81 16.91
C ALA A 132 13.70 -11.50 15.63
N PRO A 133 15.03 -11.73 15.60
CA PRO A 133 15.85 -11.40 14.44
C PRO A 133 15.32 -11.95 13.11
N ASP A 134 14.90 -13.22 13.09
CA ASP A 134 14.29 -13.87 11.93
C ASP A 134 12.95 -13.26 11.52
N VAL A 135 12.14 -12.81 12.49
CA VAL A 135 10.84 -12.17 12.24
C VAL A 135 11.03 -10.80 11.64
N SER A 136 11.97 -10.00 12.17
CA SER A 136 12.31 -8.70 11.58
C SER A 136 12.87 -8.86 10.17
N TYR A 137 13.78 -9.81 9.97
CA TYR A 137 14.32 -10.14 8.65
C TYR A 137 13.20 -10.56 7.68
N ALA A 138 12.30 -11.43 8.12
CA ALA A 138 11.19 -11.91 7.32
C ALA A 138 10.25 -10.77 6.96
N LEU A 139 9.84 -9.91 7.90
CA LEU A 139 8.97 -8.77 7.63
C LEU A 139 9.60 -7.82 6.60
N LYS A 140 10.89 -7.49 6.77
CA LYS A 140 11.68 -6.71 5.79
C LYS A 140 11.71 -7.38 4.41
N ARG A 141 11.82 -8.70 4.34
CA ARG A 141 11.87 -9.46 3.08
C ARG A 141 10.49 -9.58 2.43
N LEU A 142 9.44 -9.74 3.23
CA LEU A 142 8.06 -9.81 2.78
C LEU A 142 7.64 -8.50 2.11
N LEU A 143 7.92 -7.37 2.76
CA LEU A 143 7.67 -6.03 2.22
C LEU A 143 8.40 -5.78 0.89
N ARG A 144 9.67 -6.20 0.77
CA ARG A 144 10.45 -6.10 -0.48
C ARG A 144 9.92 -6.98 -1.61
N GLY A 145 9.23 -8.08 -1.28
CA GLY A 145 8.67 -8.99 -2.27
C GLY A 145 7.29 -8.58 -2.80
N LEU A 146 6.58 -7.66 -2.11
CA LEU A 146 5.27 -7.16 -2.56
C LEU A 146 5.28 -6.59 -3.99
N PRO A 147 6.25 -5.76 -4.41
CA PRO A 147 6.30 -5.25 -5.77
C PRO A 147 6.97 -6.22 -6.76
N SER A 148 7.23 -7.48 -6.40
CA SER A 148 7.92 -8.42 -7.31
C SER A 148 7.15 -8.61 -8.62
N SER A 149 7.85 -8.55 -9.75
CA SER A 149 7.31 -8.84 -11.08
C SER A 149 7.21 -10.34 -11.39
N ARG A 150 7.73 -11.21 -10.51
CA ARG A 150 7.69 -12.66 -10.71
C ARG A 150 6.27 -13.18 -10.51
N ASP A 151 5.82 -14.01 -11.43
CA ASP A 151 4.51 -14.63 -11.34
C ASP A 151 4.34 -15.42 -10.03
N GLY A 152 3.17 -15.30 -9.41
CA GLY A 152 2.85 -15.93 -8.14
C GLY A 152 3.44 -15.28 -6.89
N ALA A 153 4.54 -14.50 -7.02
CA ALA A 153 5.22 -13.88 -5.89
C ALA A 153 4.31 -12.93 -5.11
N ARG A 154 3.60 -12.02 -5.78
CA ARG A 154 2.72 -11.06 -5.08
C ARG A 154 1.70 -11.73 -4.18
N GLN A 155 1.10 -12.82 -4.66
CA GLN A 155 0.13 -13.59 -3.90
C GLN A 155 0.77 -14.29 -2.70
N GLY A 156 1.92 -14.96 -2.89
CA GLY A 156 2.58 -15.68 -1.78
C GLY A 156 3.18 -14.75 -0.73
N PHE A 157 3.82 -13.66 -1.16
CA PHE A 157 4.39 -12.65 -0.28
C PHE A 157 3.31 -11.85 0.47
N ALA A 158 2.21 -11.48 -0.20
CA ALA A 158 1.08 -10.80 0.46
C ALA A 158 0.41 -11.73 1.48
N LEU A 159 0.15 -13.00 1.13
CA LEU A 159 -0.43 -13.97 2.05
C LEU A 159 0.44 -14.17 3.30
N ALA A 160 1.74 -14.42 3.12
CA ALA A 160 2.65 -14.58 4.25
C ALA A 160 2.75 -13.30 5.09
N LEU A 161 2.70 -12.12 4.47
CA LEU A 161 2.64 -10.85 5.20
C LEU A 161 1.35 -10.71 6.02
N THR A 162 0.19 -11.04 5.45
CA THR A 162 -1.11 -11.04 6.14
C THR A 162 -1.04 -11.87 7.42
N GLU A 163 -0.56 -13.10 7.32
CA GLU A 163 -0.46 -14.02 8.46
C GLU A 163 0.56 -13.55 9.50
N VAL A 164 1.71 -13.01 9.06
CA VAL A 164 2.69 -12.42 9.98
C VAL A 164 2.09 -11.23 10.73
N LEU A 165 1.40 -10.32 10.03
CA LEU A 165 0.74 -9.18 10.67
C LEU A 165 -0.34 -9.62 11.65
N ALA A 166 -1.06 -10.71 11.38
CA ALA A 166 -2.12 -11.22 12.25
C ALA A 166 -1.61 -11.58 13.66
N PHE A 167 -0.44 -12.23 13.77
CA PHE A 167 0.13 -12.59 15.08
C PHE A 167 1.05 -11.53 15.70
N LEU A 168 1.47 -10.50 14.96
CA LEU A 168 2.20 -9.34 15.49
C LEU A 168 1.22 -8.29 16.03
N ASP A 169 0.58 -8.61 17.15
CA ASP A 169 -0.46 -7.79 17.80
C ASP A 169 0.03 -6.42 18.29
N PHE A 170 1.32 -6.29 18.58
CA PHE A 170 1.98 -5.07 19.01
C PHE A 170 2.28 -4.06 17.90
N LEU A 171 2.13 -4.44 16.61
CA LEU A 171 2.30 -3.51 15.50
C LEU A 171 1.01 -2.75 15.23
N ASP A 172 1.16 -1.43 15.09
CA ASP A 172 0.07 -0.52 14.79
C ASP A 172 -0.08 -0.30 13.27
N VAL A 173 -1.32 -0.09 12.82
CA VAL A 173 -1.68 0.04 11.39
C VAL A 173 -0.82 1.08 10.68
N SER A 174 -0.68 2.28 11.25
CA SER A 174 0.08 3.36 10.61
C SER A 174 1.56 3.02 10.50
N THR A 175 2.13 2.26 11.44
CA THR A 175 3.53 1.81 11.34
C THR A 175 3.72 0.84 10.19
N VAL A 176 2.77 -0.06 9.97
CA VAL A 176 2.80 -0.97 8.81
C VAL A 176 2.59 -0.22 7.49
N LEU A 177 1.69 0.78 7.46
CA LEU A 177 1.50 1.61 6.26
C LEU A 177 2.75 2.40 5.89
N ASP A 178 3.45 2.98 6.87
CA ASP A 178 4.72 3.68 6.62
C ASP A 178 5.79 2.71 6.08
N LEU A 179 5.86 1.49 6.61
CA LEU A 179 6.77 0.45 6.14
C LEU A 179 6.44 0.01 4.71
N ILE A 180 5.16 -0.16 4.38
CA ILE A 180 4.71 -0.45 3.01
C ILE A 180 5.14 0.69 2.09
N ALA A 181 4.82 1.93 2.43
CA ALA A 181 5.13 3.10 1.61
C ALA A 181 6.63 3.25 1.34
N GLN A 182 7.48 2.96 2.34
CA GLN A 182 8.94 2.96 2.21
C GLN A 182 9.47 1.88 1.26
N HIS A 183 8.84 0.69 1.19
CA HIS A 183 9.29 -0.40 0.32
C HIS A 183 8.64 -0.39 -1.07
N THR A 184 7.76 0.56 -1.31
CA THR A 184 6.98 0.70 -2.55
C THR A 184 6.96 2.16 -3.02
N GLU A 185 8.07 2.87 -2.77
CA GLU A 185 8.24 4.24 -3.18
C GLU A 185 8.32 4.33 -4.71
N VAL A 186 7.50 5.20 -5.29
CA VAL A 186 7.51 5.50 -6.72
C VAL A 186 8.36 6.74 -6.92
N SER A 187 9.60 6.57 -7.38
CA SER A 187 10.49 7.69 -7.70
C SER A 187 10.27 8.16 -9.14
N SER A 188 10.61 9.43 -9.42
CA SER A 188 10.45 10.05 -10.74
C SER A 188 11.30 9.42 -11.85
N GLY A 189 12.22 8.51 -11.51
CA GLY A 189 13.06 7.80 -12.47
C GLY A 189 12.55 6.40 -12.86
N LEU A 190 11.46 5.92 -12.27
CA LEU A 190 10.96 4.58 -12.57
C LEU A 190 10.28 4.52 -13.95
N LYS A 191 10.54 3.43 -14.68
CA LYS A 191 9.86 3.15 -15.96
C LYS A 191 8.45 2.63 -15.68
N GLY A 192 7.52 2.82 -16.61
CA GLY A 192 6.11 2.45 -16.44
C GLY A 192 5.85 1.04 -15.85
N PRO A 193 6.53 -0.04 -16.29
CA PRO A 193 6.39 -1.36 -15.70
C PRO A 193 6.84 -1.43 -14.22
N GLU A 194 7.96 -0.79 -13.88
CA GLU A 194 8.49 -0.77 -12.51
C GLU A 194 7.62 0.08 -11.58
N GLU A 195 7.16 1.25 -12.07
CA GLU A 195 6.18 2.09 -11.37
C GLU A 195 4.92 1.27 -11.05
N ARG A 196 4.38 0.58 -12.06
CA ARG A 196 3.20 -0.26 -11.92
C ARG A 196 3.41 -1.36 -10.87
N ASP A 197 4.59 -1.96 -10.86
CA ASP A 197 4.95 -3.00 -9.91
C ASP A 197 5.02 -2.48 -8.46
N MET A 198 5.58 -1.28 -8.25
CA MET A 198 5.55 -0.60 -6.95
C MET A 198 4.13 -0.29 -6.48
N LEU A 199 3.27 0.19 -7.39
CA LEU A 199 1.88 0.51 -7.09
C LEU A 199 1.06 -0.73 -6.73
N PHE A 200 1.26 -1.86 -7.44
CA PHE A 200 0.66 -3.12 -7.04
C PHE A 200 1.19 -3.59 -5.69
N GLY A 201 2.48 -3.42 -5.41
CA GLY A 201 3.05 -3.69 -4.10
C GLY A 201 2.32 -2.94 -2.97
N ARG A 202 1.99 -1.65 -3.18
CA ARG A 202 1.15 -0.87 -2.24
C ARG A 202 -0.21 -1.49 -2.04
N LEU A 203 -0.91 -1.78 -3.15
CA LEU A 203 -2.25 -2.33 -3.10
C LEU A 203 -2.28 -3.66 -2.32
N PHE A 204 -1.37 -4.59 -2.63
CA PHE A 204 -1.25 -5.86 -1.90
C PHE A 204 -0.89 -5.67 -0.42
N GLY A 205 -0.05 -4.69 -0.11
CA GLY A 205 0.26 -4.31 1.28
C GLY A 205 -0.99 -3.84 2.04
N TYR A 206 -1.80 -2.97 1.44
CA TYR A 206 -3.05 -2.51 2.07
C TYR A 206 -4.06 -3.66 2.24
N THR A 207 -4.16 -4.54 1.24
CA THR A 207 -4.96 -5.76 1.36
C THR A 207 -4.51 -6.61 2.54
N ALA A 208 -3.20 -6.79 2.74
CA ALA A 208 -2.66 -7.55 3.87
C ALA A 208 -2.97 -6.89 5.24
N VAL A 209 -2.94 -5.56 5.33
CA VAL A 209 -3.34 -4.82 6.54
C VAL A 209 -4.81 -5.06 6.89
N VAL A 210 -5.71 -5.04 5.90
CA VAL A 210 -7.13 -5.29 6.13
C VAL A 210 -7.37 -6.75 6.51
N GLN A 211 -6.85 -7.69 5.72
CA GLN A 211 -7.11 -9.11 5.88
C GLN A 211 -6.48 -9.72 7.14
N SER A 212 -5.43 -9.11 7.68
CA SER A 212 -4.80 -9.56 8.94
C SER A 212 -5.63 -9.23 10.18
N GLY A 213 -6.76 -8.53 10.02
CA GLY A 213 -7.63 -8.13 11.12
C GLY A 213 -7.06 -6.99 11.97
N MET A 214 -5.97 -6.33 11.55
CA MET A 214 -5.38 -5.22 12.28
C MET A 214 -6.39 -4.10 12.57
N LEU A 215 -7.33 -3.85 11.65
CA LEU A 215 -8.35 -2.82 11.82
C LEU A 215 -9.39 -3.14 12.89
N ALA A 216 -9.62 -4.42 13.19
CA ALA A 216 -10.57 -4.86 14.22
C ALA A 216 -9.95 -4.91 15.63
N ARG A 217 -8.66 -4.59 15.77
CA ARG A 217 -7.98 -4.60 17.08
C ARG A 217 -8.52 -3.48 17.97
N PRO A 218 -8.71 -3.72 19.29
CA PRO A 218 -9.10 -2.67 20.23
C PRO A 218 -8.12 -1.50 20.32
N SER A 219 -6.85 -1.73 19.98
CA SER A 219 -5.80 -0.71 19.95
C SER A 219 -5.83 0.18 18.70
N THR A 220 -6.63 -0.17 17.68
CA THR A 220 -6.71 0.58 16.44
C THR A 220 -7.63 1.79 16.59
N THR A 221 -7.09 2.95 16.23
CA THR A 221 -7.76 4.26 16.33
C THR A 221 -8.39 4.69 15.00
N LEU A 222 -9.37 5.61 15.07
CA LEU A 222 -9.96 6.21 13.87
C LEU A 222 -8.91 6.89 12.98
N ALA A 223 -7.90 7.55 13.57
CA ALA A 223 -6.83 8.20 12.80
C ALA A 223 -6.00 7.18 11.98
N GLN A 224 -5.81 5.97 12.49
CA GLN A 224 -5.13 4.89 11.76
C GLN A 224 -6.00 4.32 10.64
N PHE A 225 -7.30 4.18 10.88
CA PHE A 225 -8.25 3.81 9.84
C PHE A 225 -8.29 4.85 8.71
N GLN A 226 -8.39 6.14 9.07
CA GLN A 226 -8.32 7.25 8.12
C GLN A 226 -7.01 7.24 7.32
N HIS A 227 -5.87 6.96 7.97
CA HIS A 227 -4.60 6.85 7.27
C HIS A 227 -4.62 5.77 6.18
N LEU A 228 -5.19 4.58 6.44
CA LEU A 228 -5.37 3.55 5.42
C LEU A 228 -6.26 4.03 4.27
N VAL A 229 -7.41 4.63 4.57
CA VAL A 229 -8.36 5.10 3.56
C VAL A 229 -7.71 6.19 2.70
N THR A 230 -7.08 7.18 3.31
CA THR A 230 -6.37 8.25 2.58
C THR A 230 -5.25 7.68 1.71
N ALA A 231 -4.48 6.72 2.22
CA ALA A 231 -3.40 6.08 1.46
C ALA A 231 -3.93 5.25 0.28
N ALA A 232 -5.04 4.52 0.44
CA ALA A 232 -5.69 3.75 -0.62
C ALA A 232 -6.31 4.67 -1.68
N MET A 233 -7.07 5.69 -1.26
CA MET A 233 -7.66 6.67 -2.19
C MET A 233 -6.61 7.48 -2.93
N GLY A 234 -5.50 7.82 -2.27
CA GLY A 234 -4.34 8.43 -2.92
C GLY A 234 -3.73 7.54 -4.01
N CYS A 235 -3.77 6.21 -3.87
CA CYS A 235 -3.33 5.29 -4.93
C CYS A 235 -4.37 5.18 -6.06
N ALA A 236 -5.66 5.12 -5.72
CA ALA A 236 -6.76 5.08 -6.70
C ALA A 236 -6.73 6.26 -7.67
N ARG A 237 -6.48 7.47 -7.14
CA ARG A 237 -6.40 8.70 -7.95
C ARG A 237 -5.16 8.78 -8.85
N LYS A 238 -4.09 8.04 -8.57
CA LYS A 238 -2.85 8.09 -9.35
C LYS A 238 -2.97 7.37 -10.70
N LYS A 239 -3.61 6.20 -10.74
CA LYS A 239 -3.76 5.40 -11.96
C LYS A 239 -5.09 4.65 -11.95
N SER A 240 -5.84 4.75 -13.05
CA SER A 240 -7.17 4.15 -13.21
C SER A 240 -7.21 2.64 -12.94
N PHE A 241 -6.16 1.89 -13.33
CA PHE A 241 -6.09 0.44 -13.12
C PHE A 241 -6.01 0.01 -11.64
N LEU A 242 -5.73 0.93 -10.71
CA LEU A 242 -5.73 0.64 -9.27
C LEU A 242 -7.07 0.94 -8.61
N MET A 243 -7.97 1.66 -9.28
CA MET A 243 -9.19 2.17 -8.66
C MET A 243 -10.01 1.05 -8.05
N GLU A 244 -10.39 0.04 -8.85
CA GLU A 244 -11.22 -1.07 -8.37
C GLU A 244 -10.57 -1.77 -7.16
N GLY A 245 -9.26 -2.05 -7.23
CA GLY A 245 -8.53 -2.66 -6.12
C GLY A 245 -8.55 -1.81 -4.85
N CYS A 246 -8.33 -0.51 -4.96
CA CYS A 246 -8.34 0.41 -3.82
C CYS A 246 -9.75 0.54 -3.22
N TYR A 247 -10.80 0.62 -4.04
CA TYR A 247 -12.18 0.62 -3.56
C TYR A 247 -12.54 -0.68 -2.85
N ARG A 248 -12.08 -1.84 -3.36
CA ARG A 248 -12.25 -3.13 -2.66
C ARG A 248 -11.55 -3.15 -1.31
N VAL A 249 -10.35 -2.58 -1.21
CA VAL A 249 -9.64 -2.43 0.08
C VAL A 249 -10.44 -1.56 1.05
N VAL A 250 -10.93 -0.40 0.61
CA VAL A 250 -11.74 0.49 1.46
C VAL A 250 -13.05 -0.17 1.89
N GLY A 251 -13.76 -0.82 0.97
CA GLY A 251 -14.98 -1.57 1.28
C GLY A 251 -14.74 -2.68 2.30
N ALA A 252 -13.70 -3.50 2.10
CA ALA A 252 -13.33 -4.54 3.06
C ALA A 252 -12.91 -3.95 4.42
N ALA A 253 -12.22 -2.80 4.42
CA ALA A 253 -11.85 -2.11 5.65
C ALA A 253 -13.08 -1.65 6.44
N LEU A 254 -14.09 -1.09 5.77
CA LEU A 254 -15.36 -0.69 6.39
C LEU A 254 -16.10 -1.89 7.00
N CYS A 255 -16.22 -3.00 6.26
CA CYS A 255 -16.83 -4.22 6.78
C CYS A 255 -16.08 -4.78 8.00
N THR A 256 -14.75 -4.66 8.03
CA THR A 256 -13.92 -5.16 9.14
C THR A 256 -14.18 -4.41 10.45
N VAL A 257 -14.49 -3.10 10.38
CA VAL A 257 -14.78 -2.28 11.57
C VAL A 257 -16.27 -2.22 11.92
N GLY A 258 -17.14 -2.90 11.16
CA GLY A 258 -18.56 -3.07 11.47
C GLY A 258 -19.48 -1.95 11.00
N PHE A 259 -19.17 -1.30 9.87
CA PHE A 259 -20.13 -0.46 9.13
C PHE A 259 -20.94 -1.27 8.12
#